data_AF-A0A7S0J767-F1
#
_entry.id   AF-A0A7S0J767-F1
#
_cell.length_a   1.000
_cell.length_b   1.000
_cell.length_c   1.000
_cell.angle_alpha   90.00
_cell.angle_beta   90.00
_cell.angle_gamma   90.00
#
_symmetry.space_group_name_H-M   'P 1'
#
loop_
_entity.id
_entity.type
_entity.pdbx_description
1 polymer ?
#
loop_
_entity_poly.entity_id
_entity_poly.type
_entity_poly.pdbx_seq_one_letter_code
_entity_poly.pdbx_strand_id
1 'polypeptide(L)'
;GHSARALQTSSMKLRKWGSAELRGTMVQREKAECTEFRVNMDPALPFGTCYCGRPRAEHTDAALSLKPSSGKGTTRRDSGELRKRMHQREKVQCTEFRISMDPSLPFGTCVCGEKRSEHTDDALKLKPSSGKSTNRTDSYERDLRKRMTLDREKAECKAFRVNMDPSLPFGTCMCGRLRSEHTDDALALDAGPKM
;
A
#
# COMPACT_ATOMS: atom_id res chain seq x y z
N GLY A 1 47.64 18.05 65.94
CA GLY A 1 47.15 16.67 65.93
C GLY A 1 45.91 16.60 65.05
N HIS A 2 45.95 15.68 64.07
CA HIS A 2 44.84 15.04 63.33
C HIS A 2 43.86 15.94 62.53
N SER A 3 43.46 15.63 61.30
CA SER A 3 43.89 14.72 60.23
C SER A 3 42.95 15.08 59.07
N ALA A 4 43.46 15.64 57.97
CA ALA A 4 42.65 15.88 56.77
C ALA A 4 42.44 14.55 56.05
N ARG A 5 41.28 13.93 56.28
CA ARG A 5 40.89 12.67 55.62
C ARG A 5 40.57 12.93 54.15
N ALA A 6 41.48 12.52 53.29
CA ALA A 6 41.31 12.46 51.84
C ALA A 6 40.13 11.55 51.48
N LEU A 7 39.09 12.10 50.84
CA LEU A 7 38.04 11.33 50.19
C LEU A 7 38.61 10.75 48.89
N GLN A 8 39.09 9.51 48.96
CA GLN A 8 39.38 8.71 47.78
C GLN A 8 38.06 8.37 47.08
N THR A 9 37.75 9.10 46.01
CA THR A 9 36.68 8.73 45.07
C THR A 9 37.12 7.46 44.34
N SER A 10 36.63 6.31 44.80
CA SER A 10 36.75 5.06 44.06
C SER A 10 35.95 5.18 42.76
N SER A 11 36.67 5.38 41.67
CA SER A 11 36.10 5.34 40.32
C SER A 11 35.63 3.91 40.04
N MET A 12 34.37 3.65 40.36
CA MET A 12 33.68 2.42 39.99
C MET A 12 33.59 2.40 38.47
N LYS A 13 34.48 1.65 37.82
CA LYS A 13 34.43 1.35 36.40
C LYS A 13 33.10 0.63 36.12
N LEU A 14 32.09 1.39 35.69
CA LEU A 14 30.84 0.88 35.14
C LEU A 14 31.19 0.00 33.94
N ARG A 15 31.29 -1.31 34.17
CA ARG A 15 31.41 -2.29 33.10
C ARG A 15 30.12 -2.24 32.30
N LYS A 16 30.22 -1.78 31.06
CA LYS A 16 29.11 -1.75 30.10
C LYS A 16 28.77 -3.19 29.74
N TRP A 17 27.87 -3.82 30.49
CA TRP A 17 27.33 -5.13 30.15
C TRP A 17 26.60 -5.06 28.82
N GLY A 18 26.88 -6.02 27.95
CA GLY A 18 26.17 -6.14 26.68
C GLY A 18 24.68 -6.41 26.95
N SER A 19 23.81 -5.85 26.11
CA SER A 19 22.35 -6.07 26.19
C SER A 19 21.96 -7.56 26.23
N ALA A 20 22.79 -8.46 25.68
CA ALA A 20 22.59 -9.90 25.75
C ALA A 20 22.82 -10.49 27.16
N GLU A 21 23.82 -10.00 27.90
CA GLU A 21 24.15 -10.45 29.26
C GLU A 21 23.08 -10.02 30.26
N LEU A 22 22.62 -8.77 30.16
CA LEU A 22 21.51 -8.23 30.96
C LEU A 22 20.19 -8.99 30.72
N ARG A 23 19.95 -9.44 29.47
CA ARG A 23 18.81 -10.33 29.16
C ARG A 23 18.99 -11.73 29.75
N GLY A 24 20.21 -12.26 29.77
CA GLY A 24 20.50 -13.59 30.31
C GLY A 24 20.24 -13.70 31.81
N THR A 25 20.58 -12.68 32.59
CA THR A 25 20.42 -12.70 34.06
C THR A 25 18.98 -12.39 34.51
N MET A 26 18.21 -11.60 33.75
CA MET A 26 16.79 -11.37 34.04
C MET A 26 15.89 -12.58 33.74
N VAL A 27 16.38 -13.56 32.98
CA VAL A 27 15.64 -14.76 32.52
C VAL A 27 16.02 -16.00 33.34
N GLN A 28 16.60 -15.85 34.52
CA GLN A 28 16.64 -16.92 35.53
C GLN A 28 15.34 -16.99 36.34
N ARG A 29 14.19 -16.90 35.67
CA ARG A 29 12.91 -17.27 36.27
C ARG A 29 12.78 -18.78 36.14
N GLU A 30 12.37 -19.44 37.24
CA GLU A 30 12.08 -20.87 37.26
C GLU A 30 11.17 -21.23 36.08
N LYS A 31 11.73 -21.95 35.11
CA LYS A 31 10.97 -22.41 33.95
C LYS A 31 10.08 -23.56 34.40
N ALA A 32 8.82 -23.54 33.99
CA ALA A 32 7.88 -24.61 34.22
C ALA A 32 8.40 -25.91 33.60
N GLU A 33 8.43 -26.98 34.41
CA GLU A 33 8.78 -28.35 34.00
C GLU A 33 7.68 -29.02 33.17
N CYS A 34 6.95 -28.25 32.37
CA CYS A 34 5.94 -28.79 31.48
C CYS A 34 6.61 -29.45 30.28
N THR A 35 6.17 -30.65 29.95
CA THR A 35 6.67 -31.39 28.78
C THR A 35 6.19 -30.77 27.46
N GLU A 36 4.96 -30.25 27.44
CA GLU A 36 4.32 -29.66 26.26
C GLU A 36 3.48 -28.45 26.66
N PHE A 37 3.65 -27.33 25.96
CA PHE A 37 2.77 -26.16 26.14
C PHE A 37 1.46 -26.36 25.37
N ARG A 38 0.35 -26.51 26.10
CA ARG A 38 -1.00 -26.61 25.54
C ARG A 38 -1.84 -25.45 26.04
N VAL A 39 -2.33 -24.61 25.12
CA VAL A 39 -3.15 -23.44 25.46
C VAL A 39 -4.51 -23.90 26.00
N ASN A 40 -4.86 -23.46 27.20
CA ASN A 40 -6.20 -23.60 27.75
C ASN A 40 -7.10 -22.52 27.12
N MET A 41 -8.27 -22.93 26.63
CA MET A 41 -9.27 -22.05 25.99
C MET A 41 -10.38 -21.62 26.95
N ASP A 42 -10.20 -21.85 28.25
CA ASP A 42 -11.11 -21.41 29.29
C ASP A 42 -11.21 -19.87 29.31
N PRO A 43 -12.40 -19.27 29.11
CA PRO A 43 -12.59 -17.82 29.14
C PRO A 43 -12.32 -17.19 30.53
N ALA A 44 -12.26 -18.00 31.60
CA ALA A 44 -11.91 -17.52 32.93
C ALA A 44 -10.40 -17.25 33.10
N LEU A 45 -9.55 -17.75 32.21
CA LEU A 45 -8.11 -17.58 32.27
C LEU A 45 -7.62 -16.58 31.19
N PRO A 46 -6.50 -15.86 31.44
CA PRO A 46 -5.87 -15.03 30.42
C PRO A 46 -5.53 -15.84 29.17
N PHE A 47 -5.77 -15.25 27.99
CA PHE A 47 -5.46 -15.89 26.72
C PHE A 47 -3.97 -16.27 26.65
N GLY A 48 -3.69 -17.52 26.29
CA GLY A 48 -2.33 -18.03 26.22
C GLY A 48 -1.79 -18.61 27.54
N THR A 49 -2.66 -18.90 28.51
CA THR A 49 -2.33 -19.70 29.68
C THR A 49 -2.27 -21.18 29.31
N CYS A 50 -1.23 -21.89 29.78
CA CYS A 50 -1.12 -23.33 29.58
C CYS A 50 -2.10 -24.09 30.50
N TYR A 51 -2.42 -25.34 30.21
CA TYR A 51 -3.16 -26.22 31.14
C TYR A 51 -2.52 -26.35 32.53
N CYS A 52 -1.20 -26.11 32.65
CA CYS A 52 -0.51 -26.06 33.94
C CYS A 52 -0.76 -24.76 34.73
N GLY A 53 -1.56 -23.82 34.19
CA GLY A 53 -1.87 -22.53 34.80
C GLY A 53 -0.80 -21.45 34.61
N ARG A 54 0.34 -21.77 33.98
CA ARG A 54 1.44 -20.83 33.75
C ARG A 54 1.40 -20.23 32.33
N PRO A 55 1.83 -18.97 32.15
CA PRO A 55 1.88 -18.35 30.84
C PRO A 55 2.97 -18.98 29.95
N ARG A 56 2.84 -18.76 28.64
CA ARG A 56 3.80 -19.25 27.63
C ARG A 56 5.26 -18.87 27.93
N ALA A 57 5.49 -17.67 28.48
CA ALA A 57 6.83 -17.15 28.78
C ALA A 57 7.58 -17.94 29.87
N GLU A 58 6.85 -18.71 30.69
CA GLU A 58 7.46 -19.51 31.76
C GLU A 58 7.84 -20.92 31.30
N HIS A 59 7.51 -21.32 30.07
CA HIS A 59 7.83 -22.66 29.58
C HIS A 59 9.24 -22.71 29.00
N THR A 60 9.88 -23.88 29.09
CA THR A 60 11.15 -24.12 28.39
C THR A 60 10.94 -24.12 26.89
N ASP A 61 11.97 -23.73 26.13
CA ASP A 61 11.92 -23.78 24.67
C ASP A 61 11.66 -25.20 24.16
N ALA A 62 12.06 -26.24 24.91
CA ALA A 62 11.72 -27.64 24.64
C ALA A 62 10.20 -27.88 24.67
N ALA A 63 9.49 -27.36 25.68
CA ALA A 63 8.04 -27.49 25.79
C ALA A 63 7.28 -26.69 24.71
N LEU A 64 7.88 -25.61 24.20
CA LEU A 64 7.34 -24.77 23.12
C LEU A 64 7.68 -25.28 21.72
N SER A 65 8.74 -26.09 21.58
CA SER A 65 9.26 -26.58 20.29
C SER A 65 8.77 -27.98 19.93
N LEU A 66 8.00 -28.63 20.81
CA LEU A 66 7.24 -29.80 20.40
C LEU A 66 6.29 -29.38 19.27
N LYS A 67 6.67 -29.89 18.10
CA LYS A 67 6.18 -29.52 16.77
C LYS A 67 4.67 -29.28 16.80
N PRO A 68 4.16 -28.18 16.20
CA PRO A 68 2.75 -28.10 15.91
C PRO A 68 2.38 -29.35 15.14
N SER A 69 1.56 -30.20 15.76
CA SER A 69 0.96 -31.34 15.09
C SER A 69 0.33 -30.83 13.79
N SER A 70 0.82 -31.34 12.66
CA SER A 70 0.13 -31.23 11.37
C SER A 70 -0.20 -29.81 10.87
N GLY A 71 0.66 -28.83 11.12
CA GLY A 71 0.69 -27.60 10.32
C GLY A 71 1.77 -27.72 9.26
N LYS A 72 1.45 -28.37 8.13
CA LYS A 72 2.26 -28.43 6.90
C LYS A 72 2.98 -27.08 6.76
N GLY A 73 4.32 -27.11 6.81
CA GLY A 73 5.14 -25.90 6.86
C GLY A 73 4.59 -24.86 5.90
N THR A 74 4.58 -23.61 6.33
CA THR A 74 4.32 -22.46 5.46
C THR A 74 5.48 -22.38 4.46
N THR A 75 5.56 -23.33 3.53
CA THR A 75 5.98 -22.98 2.19
C THR A 75 5.08 -21.82 1.82
N ARG A 76 5.68 -20.72 1.41
CA ARG A 76 4.97 -19.57 0.84
C ARG A 76 4.10 -20.12 -0.28
N ARG A 77 2.88 -20.52 0.06
CA ARG A 77 1.89 -20.93 -0.91
C ARG A 77 1.58 -19.64 -1.65
N ASP A 78 1.94 -19.63 -2.93
CA ASP A 78 1.85 -18.46 -3.78
C ASP A 78 0.50 -17.77 -3.54
N SER A 79 0.55 -16.52 -3.11
CA SER A 79 -0.62 -15.77 -2.64
C SER A 79 -1.69 -15.63 -3.73
N GLY A 80 -1.33 -15.87 -5.00
CA GLY A 80 -2.25 -15.96 -6.12
C GLY A 80 -3.14 -17.20 -6.10
N GLU A 81 -2.62 -18.38 -5.76
CA GLU A 81 -3.42 -19.62 -5.74
C GLU A 81 -4.41 -19.60 -4.57
N LEU A 82 -4.00 -19.08 -3.41
CA LEU A 82 -4.87 -18.94 -2.24
C LEU A 82 -6.01 -17.93 -2.50
N ARG A 83 -5.70 -16.80 -3.15
CA ARG A 83 -6.72 -15.83 -3.61
C ARG A 83 -7.69 -16.46 -4.61
N LYS A 84 -7.18 -17.23 -5.59
CA LYS A 84 -8.02 -17.95 -6.55
C LYS A 84 -8.97 -18.93 -5.87
N ARG A 85 -8.51 -19.68 -4.86
CA ARG A 85 -9.36 -20.61 -4.10
C ARG A 85 -10.37 -19.91 -3.21
N MET A 86 -10.04 -18.77 -2.60
CA MET A 86 -11.02 -17.98 -1.83
C MET A 86 -12.10 -17.33 -2.71
N HIS A 87 -11.82 -17.11 -4.00
CA HIS A 87 -12.77 -16.59 -4.98
C HIS A 87 -13.56 -17.66 -5.75
N GLN A 88 -13.30 -18.95 -5.53
CA GLN A 88 -14.17 -20.03 -6.00
C GLN A 88 -15.42 -20.10 -5.13
N ARG A 89 -16.22 -19.04 -5.16
CA ARG A 89 -17.64 -19.13 -4.79
C ARG A 89 -18.37 -19.76 -5.96
N GLU A 90 -19.31 -20.64 -5.67
CA GLU A 90 -20.16 -21.25 -6.69
C GLU A 90 -20.90 -20.13 -7.43
N LYS A 91 -20.48 -19.87 -8.67
CA LYS A 91 -21.14 -18.89 -9.52
C LYS A 91 -22.43 -19.52 -10.05
N VAL A 92 -23.50 -18.75 -10.02
CA VAL A 92 -24.82 -19.11 -10.55
C VAL A 92 -24.72 -19.29 -12.06
N GLN A 93 -25.20 -20.43 -12.55
CA GLN A 93 -25.33 -20.70 -13.98
C GLN A 93 -26.52 -19.93 -14.55
N CYS A 94 -26.37 -18.62 -14.70
CA CYS A 94 -27.31 -17.78 -15.42
C CYS A 94 -26.85 -17.63 -16.87
N THR A 95 -27.78 -17.65 -17.83
CA THR A 95 -27.44 -17.51 -19.26
C THR A 95 -27.15 -16.06 -19.65
N GLU A 96 -27.79 -15.10 -18.99
CA GLU A 96 -27.64 -13.68 -19.24
C GLU A 96 -28.03 -12.88 -17.99
N PHE A 97 -27.14 -12.03 -17.51
CA PHE A 97 -27.44 -11.12 -16.42
C PHE A 97 -28.37 -9.99 -16.92
N ARG A 98 -29.63 -10.02 -16.49
CA ARG A 98 -30.62 -8.96 -16.72
C ARG A 98 -31.01 -8.32 -15.41
N ILE A 99 -30.87 -7.01 -15.29
CA ILE A 99 -31.26 -6.27 -14.08
C ILE A 99 -32.78 -6.34 -13.94
N SER A 100 -33.25 -6.84 -12.81
CA SER A 100 -34.67 -6.78 -12.46
C SER A 100 -35.06 -5.33 -12.12
N MET A 101 -36.18 -4.88 -12.68
CA MET A 101 -36.76 -3.55 -12.38
C MET A 101 -37.83 -3.63 -11.28
N ASP A 102 -37.91 -4.75 -10.56
CA ASP A 102 -38.86 -4.93 -9.46
C ASP A 102 -38.47 -4.03 -8.27
N PRO A 103 -39.34 -3.11 -7.82
CA PRO A 103 -39.07 -2.22 -6.70
C PRO A 103 -38.96 -2.95 -5.35
N SER A 104 -39.38 -4.21 -5.27
CA SER A 104 -39.22 -5.04 -4.06
C SER A 104 -37.81 -5.60 -3.90
N LEU A 105 -36.99 -5.60 -4.97
CA LEU A 105 -35.63 -6.12 -4.96
C LEU A 105 -34.60 -4.98 -4.91
N PRO A 106 -33.42 -5.20 -4.29
CA PRO A 106 -32.33 -4.24 -4.32
C PRO A 106 -31.91 -3.92 -5.75
N PHE A 107 -31.57 -2.67 -6.03
CA PHE A 107 -31.09 -2.25 -7.34
C PHE A 107 -29.83 -3.05 -7.73
N GLY A 108 -29.81 -3.56 -8.96
CA GLY A 108 -28.71 -4.39 -9.46
C GLY A 108 -28.83 -5.89 -9.17
N THR A 109 -30.02 -6.36 -8.75
CA THR A 109 -30.35 -7.79 -8.66
C THR A 109 -30.73 -8.34 -10.04
N CYS A 110 -30.26 -9.54 -10.38
CA CYS A 110 -30.64 -10.20 -11.63
C CYS A 110 -32.09 -10.69 -11.59
N VAL A 111 -32.72 -10.92 -12.74
CA VAL A 111 -34.04 -11.58 -12.84
C VAL A 111 -34.05 -12.96 -12.18
N CYS A 112 -32.90 -13.65 -12.08
CA CYS A 112 -32.79 -14.90 -11.34
C CYS A 112 -32.76 -14.73 -9.80
N GLY A 113 -32.86 -13.49 -9.29
CA GLY A 113 -32.82 -13.16 -7.86
C GLY A 113 -31.42 -12.97 -7.28
N GLU A 114 -30.38 -13.30 -8.05
CA GLU A 114 -28.99 -13.29 -7.56
C GLU A 114 -28.24 -12.01 -7.90
N LYS A 115 -27.25 -11.68 -7.08
CA LYS A 115 -26.43 -10.47 -7.28
C LYS A 115 -25.49 -10.61 -8.48
N ARG A 116 -25.08 -9.47 -9.05
CA ARG A 116 -24.10 -9.43 -10.15
C ARG A 116 -22.79 -10.14 -9.83
N SER A 117 -22.35 -10.12 -8.56
CA SER A 117 -21.11 -10.78 -8.11
C SER A 117 -21.17 -12.31 -8.20
N GLU A 118 -22.36 -12.88 -8.15
CA GLU A 118 -22.57 -14.33 -8.14
C GLU A 118 -22.67 -14.93 -9.55
N HIS A 119 -22.62 -14.09 -10.59
CA HIS A 119 -22.75 -14.54 -11.98
C HIS A 119 -21.40 -14.91 -12.61
N THR A 120 -21.40 -15.90 -13.50
CA THR A 120 -20.24 -16.21 -14.36
C THR A 120 -19.90 -15.03 -15.25
N ASP A 121 -18.62 -14.90 -15.61
CA ASP A 121 -18.18 -13.82 -16.50
C ASP A 121 -18.87 -13.93 -17.87
N ASP A 122 -19.28 -15.15 -18.27
CA ASP A 122 -20.06 -15.38 -19.48
C ASP A 122 -21.49 -14.82 -19.40
N ALA A 123 -22.16 -14.92 -18.24
CA ALA A 123 -23.47 -14.30 -18.04
C ALA A 123 -23.40 -12.76 -18.01
N LEU A 124 -22.25 -12.22 -17.59
CA LEU A 124 -21.99 -10.77 -17.51
C LEU A 124 -21.49 -10.18 -18.83
N LYS A 125 -21.04 -11.01 -19.78
CA LYS A 125 -20.74 -10.56 -21.14
C LYS A 125 -22.05 -10.11 -21.77
N LEU A 126 -22.27 -8.80 -21.75
CA LEU A 126 -23.24 -8.16 -22.61
C LEU A 126 -22.96 -8.68 -24.02
N LYS A 127 -23.89 -9.46 -24.58
CA LYS A 127 -23.87 -9.69 -26.02
C LYS A 127 -23.77 -8.29 -26.64
N PRO A 128 -22.82 -8.04 -27.55
CA PRO A 128 -22.80 -6.78 -28.26
C PRO A 128 -24.14 -6.70 -28.98
N SER A 129 -25.09 -6.01 -28.36
CA SER A 129 -26.31 -5.64 -29.04
C SER A 129 -25.81 -4.86 -30.25
N SER A 130 -26.35 -5.16 -31.41
CA SER A 130 -26.11 -4.44 -32.67
C SER A 130 -26.48 -2.94 -32.59
N GLY A 131 -26.75 -2.40 -31.40
CA GLY A 131 -26.80 -0.99 -31.10
C GLY A 131 -25.38 -0.46 -30.90
N LYS A 132 -24.82 0.04 -32.00
CA LYS A 132 -23.87 1.15 -32.10
C LYS A 132 -23.76 1.97 -30.79
N SER A 133 -22.98 1.47 -29.82
CA SER A 133 -22.71 2.20 -28.58
C SER A 133 -21.75 3.32 -28.93
N THR A 134 -22.31 4.49 -29.17
CA THR A 134 -21.54 5.71 -29.31
C THR A 134 -20.94 6.04 -27.95
N ASN A 135 -19.67 5.69 -27.74
CA ASN A 135 -18.77 6.37 -26.80
C ASN A 135 -18.60 7.82 -27.27
N ARG A 136 -19.67 8.61 -27.20
CA ARG A 136 -19.75 9.97 -27.75
C ARG A 136 -19.06 10.99 -26.83
N THR A 137 -18.90 10.65 -25.55
CA THR A 137 -18.22 11.47 -24.53
C THR A 137 -16.69 11.39 -24.60
N ASP A 138 -16.12 10.21 -24.88
CA ASP A 138 -14.66 10.05 -25.01
C ASP A 138 -14.10 10.71 -26.28
N SER A 139 -14.89 10.72 -27.37
CA SER A 139 -14.48 11.38 -28.62
C SER A 139 -14.40 12.91 -28.44
N TYR A 140 -15.34 13.50 -27.70
CA TYR A 140 -15.37 14.95 -27.51
C TYR A 140 -14.23 15.44 -26.62
N GLU A 141 -13.96 14.77 -25.49
CA GLU A 141 -12.82 15.15 -24.63
C GLU A 141 -11.47 14.95 -25.33
N ARG A 142 -11.33 13.86 -26.08
CA ARG A 142 -10.09 13.60 -26.85
C ARG A 142 -9.89 14.64 -27.95
N ASP A 143 -10.96 15.05 -28.63
CA ASP A 143 -10.88 16.10 -29.66
C ASP A 143 -10.69 17.50 -29.07
N LEU A 144 -11.28 17.79 -27.91
CA LEU A 144 -11.06 19.06 -27.20
C LEU A 144 -9.60 19.17 -26.71
N ARG A 145 -9.04 18.09 -26.15
CA ARG A 145 -7.60 18.04 -25.80
C ARG A 145 -6.71 18.20 -27.02
N LYS A 146 -7.03 17.52 -28.13
CA LYS A 146 -6.28 17.66 -29.39
C LYS A 146 -6.32 19.09 -29.93
N ARG A 147 -7.47 19.76 -29.91
CA ARG A 147 -7.58 21.18 -30.33
C ARG A 147 -6.84 22.12 -29.40
N MET A 148 -6.96 21.95 -28.08
CA MET A 148 -6.19 22.77 -27.14
C MET A 148 -4.67 22.61 -27.28
N THR A 149 -4.18 21.46 -27.75
CA THR A 149 -2.75 21.26 -28.01
C THR A 149 -2.29 21.74 -29.39
N LEU A 150 -3.19 21.88 -30.37
CA LEU A 150 -2.83 22.25 -31.74
C LEU A 150 -2.93 23.75 -32.03
N ASP A 151 -3.79 24.48 -31.32
CA ASP A 151 -3.99 25.92 -31.56
C ASP A 151 -3.06 26.83 -30.74
N ARG A 152 -2.05 26.28 -30.06
CA ARG A 152 -1.01 27.11 -29.44
C ARG A 152 0.02 27.46 -30.51
N GLU A 153 -0.34 28.44 -31.35
CA GLU A 153 0.55 29.08 -32.32
C GLU A 153 1.86 29.46 -31.61
N LYS A 154 2.88 28.61 -31.79
CA LYS A 154 4.21 28.83 -31.24
C LYS A 154 4.71 30.14 -31.85
N ALA A 155 5.24 31.01 -31.00
CA ALA A 155 5.72 32.31 -31.44
C ALA A 155 6.80 32.10 -32.52
N GLU A 156 6.66 32.75 -33.67
CA GLU A 156 7.69 32.83 -34.73
C GLU A 156 8.88 33.70 -34.31
N CYS A 157 9.28 33.62 -33.04
CA CYS A 157 10.41 34.35 -32.54
C CYS A 157 11.69 33.59 -32.94
N LYS A 158 12.60 34.27 -33.63
CA LYS A 158 13.83 33.63 -34.15
C LYS A 158 14.81 33.22 -33.05
N ALA A 159 14.80 33.87 -31.89
CA ALA A 159 15.63 33.53 -30.74
C ALA A 159 14.97 34.03 -29.46
N PHE A 160 14.86 33.17 -28.46
CA PHE A 160 14.32 33.54 -27.16
C PHE A 160 15.33 34.43 -26.41
N ARG A 161 14.90 35.64 -26.05
CA ARG A 161 15.70 36.60 -25.28
C ARG A 161 14.91 37.06 -24.07
N VAL A 162 15.41 36.76 -22.88
CA VAL A 162 14.75 37.15 -21.62
C VAL A 162 14.73 38.68 -21.52
N ASN A 163 13.53 39.24 -21.38
CA ASN A 163 13.34 40.63 -21.03
C ASN A 163 13.63 40.80 -19.53
N MET A 164 14.50 41.75 -19.19
CA MET A 164 14.92 42.03 -17.79
C MET A 164 14.12 43.17 -17.15
N ASP A 165 13.02 43.61 -17.78
CA ASP A 165 12.12 44.62 -17.22
C ASP A 165 11.46 44.10 -15.92
N PRO A 166 11.68 44.76 -14.76
CA PRO A 166 11.12 44.33 -13.48
C PRO A 166 9.59 44.47 -13.38
N SER A 167 8.96 45.16 -14.33
CA SER A 167 7.50 45.27 -14.41
C SER A 167 6.83 44.05 -15.05
N LEU A 168 7.60 43.17 -15.71
CA LEU A 168 7.11 41.97 -16.37
C LEU A 168 7.47 40.69 -15.59
N PRO A 169 6.68 39.60 -15.73
CA PRO A 169 7.02 38.32 -15.12
C PRO A 169 8.38 37.81 -15.59
N PHE A 170 9.18 37.28 -14.65
CA PHE A 170 10.47 36.68 -14.95
C PHE A 170 10.34 35.55 -15.99
N GLY A 171 11.19 35.56 -17.01
CA GLY A 171 11.15 34.58 -18.10
C GLY A 171 10.22 34.95 -19.27
N THR A 172 9.78 36.21 -19.34
CA THR A 172 9.11 36.77 -20.53
C THR A 172 10.14 37.09 -21.60
N CYS A 173 9.91 36.67 -22.84
CA CYS A 173 10.77 37.01 -23.97
C CYS A 173 10.60 38.49 -24.36
N MET A 174 11.57 39.09 -25.07
CA MET A 174 11.42 40.42 -25.68
C MET A 174 10.20 40.54 -26.60
N CYS A 175 9.70 39.43 -27.16
CA CYS A 175 8.46 39.43 -27.94
C CYS A 175 7.19 39.47 -27.07
N GLY A 176 7.32 39.57 -25.75
CA GLY A 176 6.20 39.62 -24.79
C GLY A 176 5.61 38.25 -24.42
N ARG A 177 6.09 37.16 -25.03
CA ARG A 177 5.59 35.79 -24.78
C ARG A 177 6.51 34.99 -23.85
N LEU A 178 5.93 34.02 -23.13
CA LEU A 178 6.68 33.20 -22.18
C LEU A 178 7.60 32.18 -22.90
N ARG A 179 8.61 31.69 -22.19
CA ARG A 179 9.54 30.64 -22.69
C ARG A 179 8.82 29.41 -23.25
N SER A 180 7.71 29.00 -22.62
CA SER A 180 6.95 27.82 -23.03
C SER A 180 6.25 27.95 -24.40
N GLU A 181 6.13 29.16 -24.93
CA GLU A 181 5.45 29.46 -26.19
C GLU A 181 6.39 29.54 -27.39
N HIS A 182 7.70 29.36 -27.18
CA HIS A 182 8.71 29.38 -28.23
C HIS A 182 8.92 27.98 -28.80
N THR A 183 9.35 27.90 -30.06
CA THR A 183 9.82 26.65 -30.66
C THR A 183 11.16 26.24 -30.03
N ASP A 184 11.48 24.95 -30.08
CA ASP A 184 12.74 24.43 -29.54
C ASP A 184 13.94 25.04 -30.28
N ASP A 185 13.81 25.34 -31.57
CA ASP A 185 14.83 26.03 -32.37
C ASP A 185 15.13 27.44 -31.84
N ALA A 186 14.09 28.19 -31.46
CA ALA A 186 14.25 29.53 -30.89
C ALA A 186 14.89 29.50 -29.49
N LEU A 187 14.70 28.41 -28.74
CA LEU A 187 15.32 28.18 -27.43
C LEU A 187 16.76 27.68 -27.54
N ALA A 188 17.11 27.01 -28.63
CA ALA A 188 18.45 26.48 -28.89
C ALA A 188 19.43 27.56 -29.36
N LEU A 189 18.93 28.64 -29.98
CA LEU A 189 19.73 29.81 -30.33
C LEU A 189 19.95 30.67 -29.09
N ASP A 190 21.08 30.42 -28.42
CA ASP A 190 21.50 31.12 -27.21
C ASP A 190 21.88 32.58 -27.54
N ALA A 191 20.86 33.42 -27.67
CA ALA A 191 21.03 34.85 -27.82
C ALA A 191 21.10 35.48 -26.43
N GLY A 192 22.29 35.51 -25.85
CA GLY A 192 22.57 36.16 -24.58
C GLY A 192 22.03 37.61 -24.52
N PRO A 193 21.88 38.16 -23.30
CA PRO A 193 21.35 39.51 -23.13
C PRO A 193 22.23 40.53 -23.87
N LYS A 194 21.63 41.33 -24.77
CA LYS A 194 22.27 42.55 -25.26
C LYS A 194 22.16 43.59 -24.14
N MET A 195 23.31 43.94 -23.58
CA MET A 195 23.49 45.11 -22.70
C MET A 195 23.09 46.39 -23.44
#